data_AF-A0A1F4F2T1-F1
#
_entry.id   AF-A0A1F4F2T1-F1
#
_cell.length_a   1.000
_cell.length_b   1.000
_cell.length_c   1.000
_cell.angle_alpha   90.00
_cell.angle_beta   90.00
_cell.angle_gamma   90.00
#
_symmetry.space_group_name_H-M   'P 1'
#
loop_
_entity.id
_entity.type
_entity.pdbx_description
1 polymer ?
#
loop_
_entity_poly.entity_id
_entity_poly.type
_entity_poly.pdbx_seq_one_letter_code
_entity_poly.pdbx_strand_id
1 'polypeptide(L)' 'MEQGQIAFTAVYLKSESGYIGFVEELPGVNSSGRTLEEARATLQKLAAVVFDEERRESEELIAGKEVVRESFRVPIPRG' A
#
# COMPACT_ATOMS: atom_id res chain seq x y z
N MET A 1 10.06 15.47 8.63
CA MET A 1 9.76 14.07 8.99
C MET A 1 10.31 13.22 7.87
N GLU A 2 11.29 12.34 8.12
CA GLU A 2 11.71 11.37 7.11
C GLU A 2 10.50 10.49 6.79
N GLN A 3 10.05 10.53 5.53
CA GLN A 3 9.03 9.61 5.05
C GLN A 3 9.69 8.23 4.97
N GLY A 4 9.39 7.36 5.93
CA GLY A 4 9.83 5.96 5.87
C GLY A 4 9.23 5.29 4.65
N GLN A 5 10.05 4.62 3.84
CA GLN A 5 9.58 3.82 2.72
C GLN A 5 9.38 2.37 3.17
N ILE A 6 8.19 1.82 2.94
CA ILE A 6 7.91 0.39 3.08
C ILE A 6 7.87 -0.19 1.67
N ALA A 7 8.58 -1.30 1.45
CA ALA A 7 8.59 -2.00 0.17
C ALA A 7 7.57 -3.15 0.20
N PHE A 8 6.72 -3.18 -0.82
CA PHE A 8 5.75 -4.25 -1.08
C PHE A 8 6.01 -4.91 -2.43
N THR A 9 5.38 -6.05 -2.67
CA THR A 9 5.45 -6.76 -3.94
C THR A 9 4.30 -6.35 -4.84
N ALA A 10 4.58 -5.50 -5.84
CA ALA A 10 3.61 -5.12 -6.86
C ALA A 10 3.66 -6.09 -8.03
N VAL A 11 2.52 -6.69 -8.37
CA VAL A 11 2.34 -7.60 -9.51
C VAL A 11 1.56 -6.90 -10.61
N TYR A 12 2.02 -7.03 -11.86
CA TYR A 12 1.35 -6.46 -13.02
C TYR A 12 1.10 -7.55 -14.07
N LEU A 13 -0.18 -7.80 -14.37
CA LEU A 13 -0.61 -8.72 -15.41
C LEU A 13 -0.89 -7.95 -16.68
N LYS A 14 -0.26 -8.35 -17.79
CA LYS A 14 -0.56 -7.82 -19.11
C LYS A 14 -1.80 -8.50 -19.68
N SER A 15 -2.72 -7.72 -20.23
CA SER A 15 -3.93 -8.15 -20.94
C SER A 15 -3.99 -7.56 -22.35
N GLU A 16 -4.99 -7.94 -23.14
CA GLU A 16 -5.26 -7.33 -24.45
C GLU A 16 -5.60 -5.84 -24.36
N SER A 17 -6.15 -5.40 -23.22
CA SER A 17 -6.59 -4.02 -22.98
C SER A 17 -5.58 -3.16 -22.22
N GLY A 18 -4.45 -3.73 -21.78
CA GLY A 18 -3.40 -3.02 -21.05
C GLY A 18 -2.78 -3.84 -19.93
N TYR A 19 -2.74 -3.27 -18.72
CA TYR A 19 -2.17 -3.86 -17.52
C TYR A 19 -3.16 -3.77 -16.37
N ILE A 20 -3.19 -4.81 -15.55
CA ILE A 20 -3.86 -4.85 -14.25
C ILE A 20 -2.77 -5.00 -13.19
N GLY A 21 -2.75 -4.13 -12.19
CA GLY A 21 -1.79 -4.15 -11.09
C GLY A 21 -2.45 -4.47 -9.75
N PHE A 22 -1.75 -5.16 -8.86
CA PHE A 22 -2.14 -5.30 -7.45
C PHE A 22 -0.90 -5.46 -6.55
N VAL A 23 -1.07 -5.35 -5.24
CA VAL A 23 0.00 -5.57 -4.25
C VAL A 23 -0.27 -6.85 -3.48
N GLU A 24 0.69 -7.78 -3.44
CA GLU A 24 0.48 -9.11 -2.82
C GLU A 24 0.16 -9.03 -1.33
N GLU A 25 0.82 -8.13 -0.61
CA GLU A 25 0.67 -7.98 0.84
C GLU A 25 -0.45 -6.99 1.24
N LEU A 26 -1.08 -6.32 0.28
CA LEU A 26 -2.14 -5.33 0.51
C LEU A 26 -3.40 -5.70 -0.28
N PRO A 27 -4.28 -6.56 0.29
CA PRO A 27 -5.51 -6.96 -0.36
C PRO A 27 -6.41 -5.74 -0.62
N GLY A 28 -7.11 -5.74 -1.75
CA GLY A 28 -8.03 -4.66 -2.12
C GLY A 28 -7.40 -3.48 -2.86
N VAL A 29 -6.06 -3.38 -2.91
CA VAL A 29 -5.36 -2.34 -3.68
C VAL A 29 -5.06 -2.84 -5.09
N ASN A 30 -5.88 -2.42 -6.05
CA ASN A 30 -5.77 -2.83 -7.45
C ASN A 30 -5.73 -1.61 -8.37
N SER A 31 -5.02 -1.69 -9.48
CA SER A 31 -4.98 -0.68 -10.52
C SER A 31 -5.17 -1.28 -11.90
N SER A 32 -5.50 -0.42 -12.87
CA SER A 32 -5.41 -0.77 -14.28
C SER A 32 -4.88 0.41 -15.08
N GLY A 33 -4.30 0.15 -16.24
CA GLY A 33 -3.77 1.16 -17.14
C GLY A 33 -3.54 0.59 -18.54
N ARG A 34 -3.53 1.43 -19.57
CA ARG A 34 -3.17 1.00 -20.93
C ARG A 34 -1.69 0.66 -21.02
N THR A 35 -0.88 1.29 -20.17
CA THR A 35 0.56 1.04 -20.05
C THR A 35 0.95 0.57 -18.65
N LEU A 36 2.12 -0.05 -18.53
CA LEU A 36 2.69 -0.46 -17.24
C LEU A 36 2.92 0.75 -16.32
N GLU A 37 3.35 1.88 -16.88
CA GLU A 37 3.61 3.12 -16.14
C GLU A 37 2.32 3.69 -15.55
N GLU A 38 1.22 3.68 -16.30
CA GLU A 38 -0.10 4.11 -15.82
C GLU A 38 -0.60 3.22 -14.68
N ALA A 39 -0.52 1.90 -14.85
CA ALA A 39 -0.91 0.94 -13.81
C ALA A 39 -0.04 1.11 -12.56
N ARG A 40 1.27 1.31 -12.73
CA ARG A 40 2.22 1.55 -11.62
C ARG A 40 1.92 2.83 -10.85
N ALA A 41 1.76 3.95 -11.56
CA ALA A 41 1.48 5.24 -10.94
C ALA A 41 0.14 5.23 -10.19
N THR A 42 -0.87 4.57 -10.75
CA THR A 42 -2.17 4.40 -10.09
C THR A 42 -2.05 3.54 -8.84
N LEU A 43 -1.30 2.42 -8.91
CA LEU A 43 -1.13 1.52 -7.77
C LEU A 43 -0.43 2.21 -6.60
N GLN A 44 0.62 3.00 -6.88
CA GLN A 44 1.33 3.77 -5.85
C GLN A 44 0.41 4.79 -5.15
N LYS A 45 -0.43 5.49 -5.91
CA LYS A 45 -1.39 6.44 -5.35
C LYS A 45 -2.42 5.75 -4.46
N LEU A 46 -3.02 4.65 -4.92
CA LEU A 46 -4.03 3.93 -4.15
C LEU A 46 -3.44 3.33 -2.86
N ALA A 47 -2.25 2.76 -2.92
CA ALA A 47 -1.57 2.27 -1.72
C ALA A 47 -1.32 3.39 -0.70
N ALA A 48 -0.88 4.57 -1.16
CA ALA A 48 -0.68 5.72 -0.27
C ALA A 48 -1.98 6.20 0.39
N VAL A 49 -3.09 6.21 -0.35
CA VAL A 49 -4.42 6.58 0.19
C VAL A 49 -4.83 5.62 1.30
N VAL A 50 -4.71 4.31 1.09
CA VAL A 50 -5.05 3.31 2.12
C VAL A 50 -4.25 3.56 3.40
N PHE A 51 -2.93 3.79 3.31
CA PHE A 51 -2.14 4.07 4.50
C PHE A 51 -2.49 5.38 5.21
N ASP A 52 -2.88 6.40 4.46
CA ASP A 52 -3.30 7.68 5.02
C ASP A 52 -4.64 7.55 5.75
N GLU A 53 -5.59 6.83 5.15
CA GLU A 53 -6.90 6.53 5.76
C GLU A 53 -6.74 5.71 7.04
N GLU A 54 -6.01 4.60 7.01
CA GLU A 54 -5.76 3.74 8.19
C GLU A 54 -5.05 4.50 9.31
N ARG A 55 -4.09 5.39 8.96
CA ARG A 55 -3.40 6.23 9.94
C ARG A 55 -4.35 7.24 10.58
N ARG A 56 -5.19 7.91 9.79
CA ARG A 56 -6.17 8.86 10.29
C ARG A 56 -7.17 8.19 11.23
N GLU A 57 -7.71 7.03 10.85
CA GLU A 57 -8.64 6.27 11.70
C GLU A 57 -7.97 5.81 13.01
N SER A 58 -6.71 5.35 12.94
CA SER A 58 -5.94 4.99 14.12
C SER A 58 -5.71 6.19 15.04
N GLU A 59 -5.37 7.35 14.50
CA GLU A 59 -5.19 8.60 15.24
C GLU A 59 -6.47 9.04 15.96
N GLU A 60 -7.62 8.95 15.29
CA GLU A 60 -8.94 9.21 15.88
C GLU A 60 -9.27 8.23 17.01
N LEU A 61 -8.98 6.94 16.81
CA LEU A 61 -9.26 5.89 17.80
C LEU A 61 -8.42 6.05 19.09
N ILE A 62 -7.18 6.51 18.97
CA ILE A 62 -6.25 6.64 20.10
C ILE A 62 -6.21 8.05 20.71
N ALA A 63 -6.98 9.00 20.18
CA ALA A 63 -7.03 10.36 20.68
C ALA A 63 -7.35 10.39 22.19
N GLY A 64 -6.50 11.08 22.96
CA GLY A 64 -6.64 11.20 24.42
C GLY A 64 -6.28 9.95 25.23
N LYS A 65 -5.76 8.88 24.60
CA LYS A 65 -5.27 7.68 25.30
C LYS A 65 -3.75 7.75 25.51
N GLU A 66 -3.27 7.16 26.59
CA GLU A 66 -1.85 6.91 26.79
C GLU A 66 -1.40 5.75 25.89
N VAL A 67 -0.43 5.98 25.00
CA VAL A 67 0.01 5.00 23.99
C VAL A 67 1.54 4.96 23.88
N VAL A 68 2.07 3.78 23.54
CA VAL A 68 3.49 3.55 23.22
C VAL A 68 3.65 3.33 21.72
N ARG A 69 4.66 3.93 21.10
CA ARG A 69 5.01 3.73 19.69
C ARG A 69 6.41 3.13 19.58
N GLU A 70 6.54 2.05 18.82
CA GLU A 70 7.81 1.40 18.56
C GLU A 70 7.93 1.00 17.09
N SER A 71 9.16 0.74 16.64
CA SER A 71 9.38 0.13 15.33
C SER A 71 9.04 -1.35 15.38
N PHE A 72 7.99 -1.76 14.67
CA PHE A 72 7.57 -3.15 14.61
C PHE A 72 8.07 -3.83 13.33
N ARG A 73 8.87 -4.90 13.46
CA ARG A 73 9.44 -5.64 12.32
C ARG A 73 8.83 -7.04 12.28
N VAL A 74 8.28 -7.42 11.13
CA VAL A 74 7.66 -8.73 10.92
C VAL A 74 8.54 -9.56 9.98
N PRO A 75 8.94 -10.79 10.35
CA PRO A 75 9.54 -11.72 9.41
C PRO A 75 8.45 -12.24 8.47
N ILE A 76 8.54 -11.91 7.18
CA ILE A 76 7.61 -12.43 6.17
C ILE A 76 8.22 -13.69 5.54
N PRO A 77 7.63 -14.89 5.74
CA PRO A 77 8.07 -16.08 5.04
C PRO A 77 7.75 -15.96 3.55
N ARG A 78 8.71 -16.31 2.68
CA ARG A 78 8.46 -16.51 1.26
C ARG A 78 8.16 -17.99 1.06
N GLY A 79 6.97 -18.29 0.54
CA GLY A 79 6.57 -19.65 0.16
C GLY A 79 7.43 -20.23 -0.95
#